data_AF-A0A5N5CTU5-F1
#
_entry.id   AF-A0A5N5CTU5-F1
#
_cell.length_a   1.000
_cell.length_b   1.000
_cell.length_c   1.000
_cell.angle_alpha   90.00
_cell.angle_beta   90.00
_cell.angle_gamma   90.00
#
_symmetry.space_group_name_H-M   'P 1'
#
loop_
_entity.id
_entity.type
_entity.pdbx_description
1 polymer ?
#
loop_
_entity_poly.entity_id
_entity_poly.type
_entity_poly.pdbx_seq_one_letter_code
_entity_poly.pdbx_strand_id
1 'polypeptide(L)'
;MDGGTIAAAASTIHYALSAKGVEYGIVGGSAVSLLCAHYGLGQRSTNDIDLIIIPDREKNLDASTISKALYEEYPQYFTKIDQYGVQIPAVLIGGELGHAEVEIFDIDAWPHRRQYDLRDPDNDRVTLQVNQYPISVLSPRWIVREKILSQHQRQGAQKEKSDILDIKMLLPLLDDGALKFDTNERIEALNALLAKEPDLRGQLQEKIVCPAVFDAKVANPEI
;
A
#
# COMPACT_ATOMS: atom_id res chain seq x y z
N MET A 1 7.45 9.32 -10.65
CA MET A 1 7.00 8.71 -11.92
C MET A 1 5.52 8.98 -12.14
N ASP A 2 5.07 9.07 -13.40
CA ASP A 2 3.64 9.21 -13.73
C ASP A 2 2.90 7.86 -13.69
N GLY A 3 1.57 7.89 -13.82
CA GLY A 3 0.73 6.69 -13.74
C GLY A 3 1.03 5.66 -14.84
N GLY A 4 1.40 6.10 -16.05
CA GLY A 4 1.76 5.21 -17.16
C GLY A 4 3.06 4.46 -16.89
N THR A 5 4.04 5.13 -16.31
CA THR A 5 5.31 4.54 -15.91
C THR A 5 5.14 3.48 -14.81
N ILE A 6 4.33 3.80 -13.77
CA ILE A 6 4.01 2.84 -12.70
C ILE A 6 3.27 1.62 -13.26
N ALA A 7 2.33 1.81 -14.18
CA ALA A 7 1.60 0.73 -14.84
C ALA A 7 2.52 -0.23 -15.61
N ALA A 8 3.50 0.31 -16.35
CA ALA A 8 4.49 -0.49 -17.06
C ALA A 8 5.37 -1.29 -16.07
N ALA A 9 5.87 -0.64 -15.02
CA ALA A 9 6.72 -1.29 -14.03
C ALA A 9 5.95 -2.39 -13.25
N ALA A 10 4.70 -2.14 -12.86
CA ALA A 10 3.82 -3.13 -12.24
C ALA A 10 3.57 -4.34 -13.15
N SER A 11 3.41 -4.12 -14.47
CA SER A 11 3.27 -5.19 -15.47
C SER A 11 4.53 -6.07 -15.53
N THR A 12 5.71 -5.47 -15.52
CA THR A 12 6.99 -6.18 -15.51
C THR A 12 7.18 -7.02 -14.24
N ILE A 13 6.84 -6.44 -13.08
CA ILE A 13 6.87 -7.16 -11.80
C ILE A 13 5.90 -8.35 -11.83
N HIS A 14 4.67 -8.14 -12.30
CA HIS A 14 3.68 -9.21 -12.42
C HIS A 14 4.17 -10.36 -13.30
N TYR A 15 4.77 -10.06 -14.45
CA TYR A 15 5.34 -11.07 -15.34
C TYR A 15 6.38 -11.94 -14.61
N ALA A 16 7.33 -11.32 -13.90
CA ALA A 16 8.38 -12.05 -13.20
C ALA A 16 7.86 -12.87 -12.00
N LEU A 17 6.91 -12.32 -11.23
CA LEU A 17 6.33 -13.00 -10.06
C LEU A 17 5.39 -14.15 -10.46
N SER A 18 4.57 -13.96 -11.50
CA SER A 18 3.65 -14.99 -11.99
C SER A 18 4.37 -16.21 -12.56
N ALA A 19 5.51 -16.01 -13.22
CA ALA A 19 6.37 -17.10 -13.68
C ALA A 19 6.90 -17.99 -12.54
N LYS A 20 6.95 -17.47 -11.32
CA LYS A 20 7.35 -18.20 -10.11
C LYS A 20 6.16 -18.69 -9.26
N GLY A 21 4.93 -18.39 -9.68
CA GLY A 21 3.72 -18.69 -8.90
C GLY A 21 3.66 -17.94 -7.56
N VAL A 22 4.23 -16.73 -7.49
CA VAL A 22 4.22 -15.89 -6.29
C VAL A 22 2.92 -15.12 -6.21
N GLU A 23 2.16 -15.31 -5.14
CA GLU A 23 1.04 -14.46 -4.80
C GLU A 23 1.52 -13.19 -4.10
N TYR A 24 0.97 -12.04 -4.51
CA TYR A 24 1.42 -10.74 -4.02
C TYR A 24 0.29 -9.71 -4.00
N GLY A 25 0.57 -8.54 -3.42
CA GLY A 25 -0.21 -7.33 -3.58
C GLY A 25 0.66 -6.09 -3.52
N ILE A 26 0.51 -5.20 -4.50
CA ILE A 26 1.18 -3.89 -4.52
C ILE A 26 0.60 -2.99 -3.44
N VAL A 27 1.46 -2.26 -2.72
CA VAL A 27 1.10 -1.34 -1.62
C VAL A 27 1.72 0.05 -1.80
N GLY A 28 1.55 0.90 -0.79
CA GLY A 28 2.22 2.19 -0.72
C GLY A 28 1.76 3.18 -1.78
N GLY A 29 2.66 4.08 -2.18
CA GLY A 29 2.34 5.12 -3.17
C GLY A 29 2.03 4.57 -4.56
N SER A 30 2.61 3.43 -4.91
CA SER A 30 2.39 2.79 -6.22
C SER A 30 0.98 2.21 -6.34
N ALA A 31 0.48 1.56 -5.28
CA ALA A 31 -0.90 1.10 -5.20
C ALA A 31 -1.91 2.25 -5.35
N VAL A 32 -1.71 3.35 -4.62
CA VAL A 32 -2.56 4.55 -4.73
C VAL A 32 -2.53 5.09 -6.17
N SER A 33 -1.34 5.16 -6.79
CA SER A 33 -1.18 5.65 -8.16
C SER A 33 -1.94 4.78 -9.17
N LEU A 34 -1.88 3.46 -9.04
CA LEU A 34 -2.62 2.51 -9.89
C LEU A 34 -4.13 2.62 -9.69
N LEU A 35 -4.60 2.72 -8.44
CA LEU A 35 -6.01 2.89 -8.12
C LEU A 35 -6.55 4.22 -8.68
N CYS A 36 -5.84 5.32 -8.48
CA CYS A 36 -6.25 6.62 -8.99
C CYS A 36 -6.32 6.63 -10.52
N ALA A 37 -5.35 6.01 -11.21
CA ALA A 37 -5.38 5.87 -12.66
C ALA A 37 -6.56 5.00 -13.12
N HIS A 38 -6.83 3.88 -12.43
CA HIS A 38 -7.91 2.96 -12.78
C HIS A 38 -9.30 3.57 -12.60
N TYR A 39 -9.52 4.31 -11.50
CA TYR A 39 -10.82 4.89 -11.15
C TYR A 39 -10.98 6.36 -11.58
N GLY A 40 -10.00 6.96 -12.25
CA GLY A 40 -10.07 8.34 -12.74
C GLY A 40 -10.03 9.41 -11.64
N LEU A 41 -9.36 9.15 -10.51
CA LEU A 41 -9.34 10.02 -9.32
C LEU A 41 -8.24 11.11 -9.34
N GLY A 42 -7.65 11.35 -10.52
CA GLY A 42 -6.56 12.29 -10.70
C GLY A 42 -5.17 11.63 -10.67
N GLN A 43 -4.13 12.45 -10.82
CA GLN A 43 -2.75 11.97 -10.86
C GLN A 43 -2.14 11.88 -9.46
N ARG A 44 -1.55 10.72 -9.17
CA ARG A 44 -0.66 10.50 -8.03
C ARG A 44 0.62 9.88 -8.55
N SER A 45 1.76 10.46 -8.18
CA SER A 45 3.08 10.02 -8.61
C SER A 45 3.86 9.41 -7.45
N THR A 46 4.55 8.30 -7.69
CA THR A 46 5.55 7.76 -6.75
C THR A 46 6.83 7.39 -7.51
N ASN A 47 7.92 7.07 -6.81
CA ASN A 47 9.22 6.74 -7.42
C ASN A 47 9.70 5.31 -7.11
N ASP A 48 8.92 4.57 -6.36
CA ASP A 48 9.17 3.25 -5.83
C ASP A 48 7.92 2.37 -6.01
N ILE A 49 8.12 1.06 -5.95
CA ILE A 49 7.05 0.07 -5.92
C ILE A 49 7.25 -0.81 -4.71
N ASP A 50 6.35 -0.65 -3.74
CA ASP A 50 6.25 -1.53 -2.59
C ASP A 50 5.30 -2.68 -2.91
N LEU A 51 5.65 -3.90 -2.55
CA LEU A 51 4.71 -5.02 -2.56
C LEU A 51 4.90 -5.96 -1.38
N ILE A 52 3.82 -6.64 -1.02
CA ILE A 52 3.81 -7.72 -0.05
C ILE A 52 3.63 -9.02 -0.82
N ILE A 53 4.35 -10.08 -0.44
CA ILE A 53 4.17 -11.44 -0.99
C ILE A 53 3.68 -12.41 0.08
N ILE A 54 3.09 -13.52 -0.37
CA ILE A 54 2.85 -14.70 0.46
C ILE A 54 4.12 -15.57 0.41
N PRO A 55 4.89 -15.72 1.51
CA PRO A 55 6.07 -16.56 1.49
C PRO A 55 5.67 -18.04 1.41
N ASP A 56 6.43 -18.81 0.64
CA ASP A 56 6.27 -20.25 0.44
C ASP A 56 7.57 -20.96 0.83
N ARG A 57 7.58 -21.57 2.02
CA ARG A 57 8.76 -22.25 2.56
C ARG A 57 9.10 -23.53 1.82
N GLU A 58 8.12 -24.22 1.22
CA GLU A 58 8.37 -25.45 0.47
C GLU A 58 9.12 -25.16 -0.83
N LYS A 59 8.83 -24.02 -1.45
CA LYS A 59 9.49 -23.54 -2.67
C LYS A 59 10.66 -22.59 -2.41
N ASN A 60 10.99 -22.32 -1.15
CA ASN A 60 12.00 -21.33 -0.75
C ASN A 60 11.77 -19.95 -1.40
N LEU A 61 10.52 -19.47 -1.35
CA LEU A 61 10.12 -18.15 -1.84
C LEU A 61 9.83 -17.24 -0.64
N ASP A 62 10.74 -16.32 -0.36
CA ASP A 62 10.60 -15.23 0.61
C ASP A 62 11.01 -13.90 -0.05
N ALA A 63 10.79 -12.77 0.63
CA ALA A 63 11.06 -11.46 0.05
C ALA A 63 12.52 -11.31 -0.40
N SER A 64 13.47 -11.87 0.36
CA SER A 64 14.90 -11.82 0.07
C SER A 64 15.25 -12.61 -1.20
N THR A 65 14.75 -13.84 -1.29
CA THR A 65 15.02 -14.75 -2.41
C THR A 65 14.36 -14.24 -3.69
N ILE A 66 13.12 -13.73 -3.60
CA ILE A 66 12.44 -13.11 -4.75
C ILE A 66 13.16 -11.83 -5.18
N SER A 67 13.53 -10.97 -4.23
CA SER A 67 14.28 -9.73 -4.48
C SER A 67 15.53 -10.00 -5.31
N LYS A 68 16.32 -11.01 -4.91
CA LYS A 68 17.51 -11.45 -5.63
C LYS A 68 17.19 -12.02 -7.02
N ALA A 69 16.19 -12.89 -7.10
CA ALA A 69 15.81 -13.54 -8.36
C ALA A 69 15.36 -12.54 -9.43
N LEU A 70 14.74 -11.42 -9.06
CA LEU A 70 14.30 -10.41 -10.03
C LEU A 70 15.46 -9.87 -10.87
N TYR A 71 16.59 -9.48 -10.27
CA TYR A 71 17.73 -8.95 -11.04
C TYR A 71 18.71 -10.02 -11.53
N GLU A 72 18.70 -11.23 -10.98
CA GLU A 72 19.57 -12.33 -11.46
C GLU A 72 18.95 -13.10 -12.64
N GLU A 73 17.64 -13.36 -12.61
CA GLU A 73 16.96 -14.17 -13.63
C GLU A 73 16.33 -13.33 -14.74
N TYR A 74 16.04 -12.05 -14.46
CA TYR A 74 15.41 -11.13 -15.41
C TYR A 74 16.25 -9.84 -15.63
N PRO A 75 17.56 -9.93 -15.94
CA PRO A 75 18.45 -8.77 -16.05
C PRO A 75 18.07 -7.79 -17.17
N GLN A 76 17.27 -8.22 -18.15
CA GLN A 76 16.73 -7.37 -19.20
C GLN A 76 15.61 -6.43 -18.70
N TYR A 77 15.05 -6.70 -17.53
CA TYR A 77 13.92 -5.97 -16.94
C TYR A 77 14.27 -5.33 -15.60
N PHE A 78 15.26 -5.87 -14.89
CA PHE A 78 15.64 -5.42 -13.56
C PHE A 78 17.14 -5.17 -13.48
N THR A 79 17.49 -4.15 -12.71
CA THR A 79 18.85 -3.92 -12.22
C THR A 79 18.89 -4.08 -10.71
N LYS A 80 20.09 -4.04 -10.13
CA LYS A 80 20.32 -4.04 -8.69
C LYS A 80 20.81 -2.66 -8.23
N ILE A 81 20.28 -2.20 -7.12
CA ILE A 81 20.66 -0.94 -6.48
C ILE A 81 21.16 -1.23 -5.07
N ASP A 82 22.24 -0.56 -4.66
CA ASP A 82 22.71 -0.60 -3.28
C ASP A 82 21.96 0.45 -2.47
N GLN A 83 21.12 -0.01 -1.55
CA GLN A 83 20.41 0.80 -0.58
C GLN A 83 20.99 0.48 0.80
N TYR A 84 21.89 1.34 1.28
CA TYR A 84 22.54 1.21 2.59
C TYR A 84 23.29 -0.13 2.80
N GLY A 85 23.95 -0.65 1.77
CA GLY A 85 24.67 -1.92 1.80
C GLY A 85 23.79 -3.14 1.54
N VAL A 86 22.50 -2.96 1.24
CA VAL A 86 21.57 -4.02 0.84
C VAL A 86 21.28 -3.89 -0.65
N GLN A 87 21.41 -4.98 -1.40
CA GLN A 87 21.06 -5.01 -2.81
C GLN A 87 19.56 -5.24 -2.98
N ILE A 88 18.87 -4.27 -3.57
CA ILE A 88 17.45 -4.37 -3.91
C ILE A 88 17.25 -4.33 -5.43
N PRO A 89 16.20 -5.00 -5.95
CA PRO A 89 15.83 -4.91 -7.35
C PRO A 89 15.27 -3.53 -7.69
N ALA A 90 15.48 -3.11 -8.92
CA ALA A 90 14.79 -1.98 -9.50
C ALA A 90 14.37 -2.30 -10.94
N VAL A 91 13.12 -1.99 -11.28
CA VAL A 91 12.59 -2.18 -12.63
C VAL A 91 13.19 -1.13 -13.56
N LEU A 92 13.69 -1.56 -14.71
CA LEU A 92 14.18 -0.68 -15.78
C LEU A 92 13.00 0.00 -16.49
N ILE A 93 13.06 1.32 -16.62
CA ILE A 93 12.03 2.16 -17.26
C ILE A 93 12.66 2.89 -18.42
N GLY A 94 12.13 2.64 -19.63
CA GLY A 94 12.65 3.25 -20.85
C GLY A 94 14.07 2.79 -21.20
N GLY A 95 14.48 1.60 -20.74
CA GLY A 95 15.85 1.09 -20.85
C GLY A 95 16.68 1.40 -19.59
N GLU A 96 17.96 1.71 -19.76
CA GLU A 96 18.90 1.95 -18.64
C GLU A 96 18.84 3.37 -18.05
N LEU A 97 18.08 4.30 -18.66
CA LEU A 97 18.07 5.72 -18.28
C LEU A 97 17.18 6.04 -17.06
N GLY A 98 16.31 5.13 -16.66
CA GLY A 98 15.43 5.29 -15.50
C GLY A 98 15.16 3.96 -14.81
N HIS A 99 14.91 4.02 -13.49
CA HIS A 99 14.54 2.85 -12.72
C HIS A 99 13.52 3.18 -11.63
N ALA A 100 12.74 2.18 -11.24
CA ALA A 100 11.86 2.20 -10.07
C ALA A 100 12.37 1.18 -9.06
N GLU A 101 12.76 1.62 -7.86
CA GLU A 101 13.10 0.73 -6.77
C GLU A 101 11.91 -0.19 -6.42
N VAL A 102 12.20 -1.46 -6.14
CA VAL A 102 11.18 -2.45 -5.77
C VAL A 102 11.48 -2.95 -4.36
N GLU A 103 10.62 -2.58 -3.41
CA GLU A 103 10.68 -3.07 -2.04
C GLU A 103 9.68 -4.21 -1.85
N ILE A 104 10.18 -5.36 -1.40
CA ILE A 104 9.37 -6.57 -1.20
C ILE A 104 9.34 -6.90 0.28
N PHE A 105 8.14 -7.12 0.79
CA PHE A 105 7.89 -7.48 2.18
C PHE A 105 7.16 -8.82 2.26
N ASP A 106 7.38 -9.54 3.34
CA ASP A 106 6.62 -10.74 3.68
C ASP A 106 6.42 -10.84 5.20
N ILE A 107 5.43 -11.63 5.61
CA ILE A 107 5.06 -11.79 7.02
C ILE A 107 6.09 -12.58 7.84
N ASP A 108 6.88 -13.46 7.21
CA ASP A 108 7.90 -14.26 7.91
C ASP A 108 9.07 -13.37 8.36
N ALA A 109 9.47 -12.40 7.53
CA ALA A 109 10.49 -11.40 7.86
C ALA A 109 9.98 -10.31 8.82
N TRP A 110 8.67 -9.99 8.77
CA TRP A 110 8.05 -8.92 9.57
C TRP A 110 6.86 -9.44 10.40
N PRO A 111 7.06 -10.38 11.35
CA PRO A 111 5.97 -11.08 12.03
C PRO A 111 5.08 -10.19 12.91
N HIS A 112 5.59 -9.02 13.30
CA HIS A 112 4.84 -8.02 14.06
C HIS A 112 3.94 -7.14 13.16
N ARG A 113 4.17 -7.11 11.85
CA ARG A 113 3.36 -6.38 10.88
C ARG A 113 2.27 -7.28 10.33
N ARG A 114 1.25 -7.55 11.16
CA ARG A 114 0.13 -8.43 10.78
C ARG A 114 -0.60 -7.99 9.51
N GLN A 115 -0.53 -6.72 9.14
CA GLN A 115 -1.06 -6.22 7.87
C GLN A 115 -0.33 -6.79 6.63
N TYR A 116 0.83 -7.44 6.80
CA TYR A 116 1.55 -8.14 5.73
C TYR A 116 1.13 -9.59 5.55
N ASP A 117 0.26 -10.11 6.42
CA ASP A 117 -0.30 -11.44 6.23
C ASP A 117 -1.44 -11.39 5.20
N LEU A 118 -1.08 -11.60 3.93
CA LEU A 118 -2.02 -11.59 2.81
C LEU A 118 -3.00 -12.79 2.81
N ARG A 119 -2.88 -13.71 3.76
CA ARG A 119 -3.83 -14.80 4.01
C ARG A 119 -4.96 -14.36 4.96
N ASP A 120 -4.78 -13.27 5.69
CA ASP A 120 -5.82 -12.67 6.51
C ASP A 120 -6.86 -12.00 5.60
N PRO A 121 -8.17 -12.34 5.72
CA PRO A 121 -9.22 -11.69 4.93
C PRO A 121 -9.35 -10.19 5.19
N ASP A 122 -8.83 -9.68 6.31
CA ASP A 122 -8.77 -8.24 6.59
C ASP A 122 -7.61 -7.54 5.82
N ASN A 123 -6.76 -8.29 5.11
CA ASN A 123 -5.70 -7.80 4.21
C ASN A 123 -6.04 -8.10 2.74
N ASP A 124 -7.24 -7.66 2.36
CA ASP A 124 -7.83 -7.90 1.06
C ASP A 124 -7.16 -7.14 -0.09
N ARG A 125 -7.29 -7.72 -1.29
CA ARG A 125 -6.70 -7.23 -2.53
C ARG A 125 -7.77 -7.06 -3.57
N VAL A 126 -7.55 -6.12 -4.46
CA VAL A 126 -8.32 -5.93 -5.70
C VAL A 126 -7.42 -6.23 -6.89
N THR A 127 -8.01 -6.79 -7.95
CA THR A 127 -7.32 -7.01 -9.21
C THR A 127 -7.64 -5.87 -10.16
N LEU A 128 -6.62 -5.14 -10.59
CA LEU A 128 -6.73 -4.09 -11.59
C LEU A 128 -6.25 -4.61 -12.94
N GLN A 129 -7.03 -4.36 -13.99
CA GLN A 129 -6.55 -4.58 -15.35
C GLN A 129 -5.64 -3.42 -15.74
N VAL A 130 -4.33 -3.71 -15.83
CA VAL A 130 -3.30 -2.74 -16.21
C VAL A 130 -2.65 -3.26 -17.47
N ASN A 131 -2.82 -2.54 -18.58
CA ASN A 131 -2.50 -3.03 -19.91
C ASN A 131 -3.22 -4.37 -20.18
N GLN A 132 -2.48 -5.46 -20.34
CA GLN A 132 -2.99 -6.81 -20.58
C GLN A 132 -2.85 -7.74 -19.36
N TYR A 133 -2.45 -7.20 -18.20
CA TYR A 133 -2.11 -8.00 -17.02
C TYR A 133 -3.08 -7.74 -15.85
N PRO A 134 -3.51 -8.80 -15.14
CA PRO A 134 -4.28 -8.69 -13.92
C PRO A 134 -3.36 -8.40 -12.72
N ILE A 135 -3.18 -7.12 -12.41
CA ILE A 135 -2.28 -6.69 -11.33
C ILE A 135 -3.02 -6.75 -9.99
N SER A 136 -2.43 -7.47 -9.03
CA SER A 136 -2.92 -7.53 -7.66
C SER A 136 -2.44 -6.33 -6.84
N VAL A 137 -3.37 -5.57 -6.26
CA VAL A 137 -3.11 -4.36 -5.47
C VAL A 137 -3.89 -4.48 -4.16
N LEU A 138 -3.33 -4.02 -3.03
CA LEU A 138 -4.09 -3.97 -1.78
C LEU A 138 -5.31 -3.05 -1.94
N SER A 139 -6.42 -3.45 -1.32
CA SER A 139 -7.70 -2.75 -1.52
C SER A 139 -7.65 -1.29 -1.05
N PRO A 140 -8.50 -0.40 -1.59
CA PRO A 140 -8.66 0.96 -1.04
C PRO A 140 -8.93 0.95 0.47
N ARG A 141 -9.73 -0.01 0.94
CA ARG A 141 -10.05 -0.22 2.35
C ARG A 141 -8.78 -0.46 3.17
N TRP A 142 -7.94 -1.40 2.76
CA TRP A 142 -6.65 -1.68 3.41
C TRP A 142 -5.74 -0.46 3.41
N ILE A 143 -5.60 0.21 2.24
CA ILE A 143 -4.70 1.36 2.11
C ILE A 143 -5.15 2.51 3.00
N VAL A 144 -6.43 2.86 3.01
CA VAL A 144 -6.95 3.94 3.86
C VAL A 144 -6.73 3.63 5.34
N ARG A 145 -6.95 2.37 5.78
CA ARG A 145 -6.65 1.93 7.15
C ARG A 145 -5.20 2.23 7.53
N GLU A 146 -4.25 1.79 6.71
CA GLU A 146 -2.82 1.98 6.99
C GLU A 146 -2.41 3.45 6.89
N LYS A 147 -2.99 4.22 5.97
CA LYS A 147 -2.68 5.66 5.82
C LYS A 147 -3.16 6.49 7.00
N ILE A 148 -4.30 6.16 7.61
CA ILE A 148 -4.77 6.83 8.82
C ILE A 148 -3.78 6.62 9.97
N LEU A 149 -3.24 5.40 10.11
CA LEU A 149 -2.19 5.10 11.09
C LEU A 149 -0.88 5.83 10.73
N SER A 150 -0.42 5.73 9.49
CA SER A 150 0.88 6.25 9.09
C SER A 150 0.97 7.77 9.15
N GLN A 151 -0.12 8.51 8.86
CA GLN A 151 -0.10 9.97 9.02
C GLN A 151 0.10 10.40 10.48
N HIS A 152 -0.42 9.64 11.45
CA HIS A 152 -0.20 9.91 12.87
C HIS A 152 1.26 9.62 13.21
N GLN A 153 1.76 8.44 12.84
CA GLN A 153 3.13 8.00 13.14
C GLN A 153 4.20 8.89 12.50
N ARG A 154 3.88 9.56 11.38
CA ARG A 154 4.79 10.41 10.61
C ARG A 154 4.52 11.91 10.81
N GLN A 155 3.80 12.27 11.88
CA GLN A 155 3.44 13.66 12.14
C GLN A 155 4.65 14.60 12.07
N GLY A 156 4.50 15.71 11.33
CA GLY A 156 5.53 16.70 11.09
C GLY A 156 6.44 16.39 9.89
N ALA A 157 6.39 15.20 9.31
CA ALA A 157 7.16 14.83 8.14
C ALA A 157 6.43 15.15 6.83
N GLN A 158 7.17 15.38 5.75
CA GLN A 158 6.56 15.61 4.42
C GLN A 158 5.69 14.42 3.95
N LYS A 159 6.02 13.20 4.39
CA LYS A 159 5.23 11.99 4.09
C LYS A 159 3.83 12.01 4.74
N GLU A 160 3.63 12.72 5.84
CA GLU A 160 2.29 12.89 6.45
C GLU A 160 1.30 13.52 5.49
N LYS A 161 1.70 14.61 4.82
CA LYS A 161 0.84 15.30 3.85
C LYS A 161 0.44 14.39 2.69
N SER A 162 1.37 13.55 2.25
CA SER A 162 1.11 12.55 1.21
C SER A 162 0.11 11.50 1.70
N ASP A 163 0.25 11.05 2.95
CA ASP A 163 -0.67 10.08 3.54
C ASP A 163 -2.10 10.66 3.67
N ILE A 164 -2.25 11.91 4.11
CA ILE A 164 -3.54 12.61 4.17
C ILE A 164 -4.16 12.78 2.77
N LEU A 165 -3.36 13.13 1.77
CA LEU A 165 -3.83 13.22 0.39
C LEU A 165 -4.31 11.87 -0.14
N ASP A 166 -3.55 10.80 0.12
CA ASP A 166 -3.90 9.45 -0.29
C ASP A 166 -5.24 9.01 0.35
N ILE A 167 -5.48 9.35 1.62
CA ILE A 167 -6.78 9.11 2.29
C ILE A 167 -7.91 9.84 1.54
N LYS A 168 -7.74 11.14 1.28
CA LYS A 168 -8.76 11.95 0.58
C LYS A 168 -9.08 11.40 -0.80
N MET A 169 -8.07 10.95 -1.54
CA MET A 169 -8.24 10.37 -2.87
C MET A 169 -9.01 9.04 -2.83
N LEU A 170 -8.71 8.17 -1.87
CA LEU A 170 -9.25 6.81 -1.84
C LEU A 170 -10.57 6.67 -1.08
N LEU A 171 -10.91 7.60 -0.19
CA LEU A 171 -12.16 7.57 0.59
C LEU A 171 -13.43 7.34 -0.25
N PRO A 172 -13.60 7.98 -1.43
CA PRO A 172 -14.77 7.74 -2.29
C PRO A 172 -14.92 6.30 -2.80
N LEU A 173 -13.86 5.49 -2.75
CA LEU A 173 -13.89 4.09 -3.19
C LEU A 173 -14.29 3.11 -2.09
N LEU A 174 -14.47 3.56 -0.85
CA LEU A 174 -14.86 2.69 0.26
C LEU A 174 -16.38 2.56 0.31
N ASP A 175 -16.83 1.33 0.59
CA ASP A 175 -18.20 1.08 1.03
C ASP A 175 -18.45 1.70 2.41
N ASP A 176 -19.72 1.95 2.73
CA ASP A 176 -20.11 2.46 4.04
C ASP A 176 -19.79 1.42 5.14
N GLY A 177 -19.22 1.88 6.25
CA GLY A 177 -18.79 1.02 7.34
C GLY A 177 -17.71 0.00 6.98
N ALA A 178 -16.99 0.17 5.87
CA ALA A 178 -15.94 -0.74 5.42
C ALA A 178 -14.78 -0.91 6.41
N LEU A 179 -14.56 0.08 7.28
CA LEU A 179 -13.49 0.07 8.28
C LEU A 179 -14.04 -0.02 9.69
N LYS A 180 -13.36 -0.77 10.56
CA LYS A 180 -13.68 -0.91 11.99
C LYS A 180 -12.47 -0.53 12.83
N PHE A 181 -12.64 0.50 13.65
CA PHE A 181 -11.57 1.08 14.46
C PHE A 181 -11.93 0.89 15.95
N ASP A 182 -11.35 -0.13 16.55
CA ASP A 182 -11.63 -0.63 17.90
C ASP A 182 -10.38 -0.72 18.79
N THR A 183 -9.21 -0.36 18.27
CA THR A 183 -7.95 -0.29 19.02
C THR A 183 -7.60 1.15 19.37
N ASN A 184 -6.94 1.36 20.51
CA ASN A 184 -6.51 2.70 20.95
C ASN A 184 -5.63 3.39 19.90
N GLU A 185 -4.69 2.66 19.27
CA GLU A 185 -3.83 3.22 18.22
C GLU A 185 -4.65 3.75 17.04
N ARG A 186 -5.64 2.99 16.56
CA ARG A 186 -6.51 3.41 15.45
C ARG A 186 -7.40 4.60 15.84
N ILE A 187 -7.90 4.60 17.08
CA ILE A 187 -8.73 5.70 17.62
C ILE A 187 -7.90 6.99 17.72
N GLU A 188 -6.68 6.92 18.26
CA GLU A 188 -5.77 8.07 18.36
C GLU A 188 -5.34 8.60 16.98
N ALA A 189 -5.07 7.69 16.04
CA ALA A 189 -4.76 8.03 14.66
C ALA A 189 -5.91 8.76 13.97
N LEU A 190 -7.14 8.27 14.13
CA LEU A 190 -8.34 8.89 13.56
C LEU A 190 -8.64 10.26 14.18
N ASN A 191 -8.51 10.40 15.50
CA ASN A 191 -8.65 11.70 16.17
C ASN A 191 -7.61 12.71 15.68
N ALA A 192 -6.35 12.28 15.54
CA ALA A 192 -5.29 13.15 15.02
C ALA A 192 -5.56 13.59 13.56
N LEU A 193 -6.11 12.71 12.72
CA LEU A 193 -6.53 13.06 11.37
C LEU A 193 -7.65 14.12 11.40
N LEU A 194 -8.71 13.90 12.20
CA LEU A 194 -9.84 14.82 12.29
C LEU A 194 -9.47 16.18 12.88
N ALA A 195 -8.47 16.25 13.75
CA ALA A 195 -7.94 17.51 14.26
C ALA A 195 -7.25 18.34 13.15
N LYS A 196 -6.63 17.67 12.17
CA LYS A 196 -5.94 18.31 11.03
C LYS A 196 -6.90 18.62 9.88
N GLU A 197 -7.87 17.74 9.66
CA GLU A 197 -8.79 17.74 8.52
C GLU A 197 -10.25 17.59 9.00
N PRO A 198 -10.79 18.59 9.74
CA PRO A 198 -12.11 18.50 10.33
C PRO A 198 -13.23 18.32 9.30
N ASP A 199 -13.04 18.83 8.08
CA ASP A 199 -13.99 18.71 6.98
C ASP A 199 -14.19 17.26 6.51
N LEU A 200 -13.25 16.36 6.82
CA LEU A 200 -13.39 14.93 6.49
C LEU A 200 -14.32 14.18 7.44
N ARG A 201 -14.79 14.80 8.54
CA ARG A 201 -15.57 14.11 9.57
C ARG A 201 -16.78 13.37 9.02
N GLY A 202 -17.57 14.02 8.17
CA GLY A 202 -18.78 13.42 7.59
C GLY A 202 -18.47 12.17 6.77
N GLN A 203 -17.54 12.29 5.81
CA GLN A 203 -17.13 11.18 4.96
C GLN A 203 -16.50 10.04 5.79
N LEU A 204 -15.61 10.36 6.74
CA LEU A 204 -14.97 9.34 7.59
C LEU A 204 -15.99 8.62 8.48
N GLN A 205 -17.01 9.33 8.98
CA GLN A 205 -18.06 8.73 9.80
C GLN A 205 -18.93 7.73 9.01
N GLU A 206 -19.16 7.98 7.73
CA GLU A 206 -19.86 7.04 6.85
C GLU A 206 -19.02 5.79 6.57
N LYS A 207 -17.70 5.94 6.38
CA LYS A 207 -16.80 4.84 5.97
C LYS A 207 -16.22 4.05 7.15
N ILE A 208 -16.17 4.61 8.35
CA ILE A 208 -15.48 4.03 9.51
C ILE A 208 -16.43 3.87 10.70
N VAL A 209 -16.62 2.63 11.13
CA VAL A 209 -17.27 2.30 12.40
C VAL A 209 -16.29 2.54 13.54
N CYS A 210 -16.48 3.67 14.24
CA CYS A 210 -15.69 4.05 15.42
C CYS A 210 -16.53 4.85 16.44
N PRO A 211 -17.34 4.18 17.29
CA PRO A 211 -18.18 4.85 18.28
C PRO A 211 -17.41 5.81 19.18
N ALA A 212 -16.19 5.45 19.61
CA ALA A 212 -15.35 6.28 20.47
C ALA A 212 -15.01 7.67 19.89
N VAL A 213 -15.04 7.83 18.57
CA VAL A 213 -14.71 9.08 17.87
C VAL A 213 -15.96 9.80 17.34
N PHE A 214 -16.93 9.04 16.84
CA PHE A 214 -18.10 9.60 16.15
C PHE A 214 -19.33 9.74 17.02
N ASP A 215 -19.47 8.94 18.09
CA ASP A 215 -20.62 9.02 18.99
C ASP A 215 -20.32 9.98 20.14
N ALA A 216 -20.98 11.14 20.12
CA ALA A 216 -20.85 12.19 21.13
C ALA A 216 -21.37 11.83 22.54
N LYS A 217 -21.63 10.54 22.85
CA LYS A 217 -22.19 10.07 24.13
C LYS A 217 -21.19 9.38 25.05
N VAL A 218 -19.93 9.21 24.67
CA VAL A 218 -18.90 8.56 25.53
C VAL A 218 -18.07 9.57 26.33
N ALA A 219 -18.18 10.88 26.04
CA ALA A 219 -17.43 11.94 26.72
C ALA A 219 -18.28 12.71 27.75
N ASN A 220 -18.84 12.00 28.73
CA ASN A 220 -19.14 12.55 30.06
C ASN A 220 -19.44 11.39 31.02
N PRO A 221 -18.45 10.88 31.77
CA PRO A 221 -18.78 10.30 33.07
C PRO A 221 -19.22 11.48 33.94
N GLU A 222 -20.50 11.51 34.26
CA GLU A 222 -21.03 12.41 35.28
C GLU A 222 -20.30 12.17 36.62
N ILE A 223 -19.77 13.27 37.16
CA ILE A 223 -19.39 13.58 38.55
C ILE A 223 -18.08 12.98 39.08
#